data_AF-A0A4U0HBW3-F1
#
_entry.id   AF-A0A4U0HBW3-F1
#
_cell.length_a   1.000
_cell.length_b   1.000
_cell.length_c   1.000
_cell.angle_alpha   90.00
_cell.angle_beta   90.00
_cell.angle_gamma   90.00
#
_symmetry.space_group_name_H-M   'P 1'
#
loop_
_entity.id
_entity.type
_entity.pdbx_description
1 polymer ?
#
loop_
_entity_poly.entity_id
_entity_poly.type
_entity_poly.pdbx_seq_one_letter_code
_entity_poly.pdbx_strand_id
1 'polypeptide(L)'
;MTDTPIARHKTALSRTGLSRPISTAIADGLLGQDNTVFDYGCGKGDDIRHLLALGYAIEGWDPVHRPNVDRRAAEVVNLGYVLNVIESKKERAQTLQSAWALATGLLVVSARLTWDGRNLGGRPLGDGVITRTGTFQKFYEQTELADWIEQTLDVKPYAAAPGVFYVFRDKAAAHRFTASRIYTYRPRITIDPHVLYEGNQKTLAPLLSFMQAHARPPRPVELQREELLRIQDVLGSVGRAERLIRQVTSDSYWEQVVLRRRAELLIYVALSRFGRRPSFSQLDRVLGADIRMLFGAYREACLQGDRLLLACGNQAKLFMSARSSKIGKQTPTALYVHHSAMAQIPPILQVYEGCARVLAGTVEHANMIKLSVAEPKVSYLSYPDFDRVPHPTLQSAVTVNLRNLTVDFRDYRTSENPPLLHRKEEFLGPDDTNRTRYARLTRSEMKAGLYDHPECIGTLKGWMETLEAAHVKIQGHRLIRG
;
A
#
# COMPACT_ATOMS: atom_id res chain seq x y z
N MET A 1 -55.08 37.40 -26.11
CA MET A 1 -54.45 36.11 -25.78
C MET A 1 -54.21 36.12 -24.28
N THR A 2 -54.76 35.16 -23.56
CA THR A 2 -54.67 35.06 -22.10
C THR A 2 -53.21 34.84 -21.69
N ASP A 3 -52.65 35.80 -20.94
CA ASP A 3 -51.26 35.80 -20.49
C ASP A 3 -51.11 34.77 -19.35
N THR A 4 -50.74 33.53 -19.68
CA THR A 4 -50.51 32.49 -18.67
C THR A 4 -49.26 32.85 -17.85
N PRO A 5 -49.37 33.07 -16.53
CA PRO A 5 -48.24 33.51 -15.72
C PRO A 5 -47.10 32.47 -15.73
N ILE A 6 -45.87 32.94 -15.96
CA ILE A 6 -44.67 32.10 -16.01
C ILE A 6 -44.36 31.58 -14.60
N ALA A 7 -44.29 30.26 -14.44
CA ALA A 7 -44.17 29.61 -13.14
C ALA A 7 -42.71 29.56 -12.63
N ARG A 8 -42.05 30.72 -12.45
CA ARG A 8 -40.62 30.84 -12.07
C ARG A 8 -40.24 29.97 -10.85
N HIS A 9 -41.14 29.87 -9.87
CA HIS A 9 -40.98 29.07 -8.65
C HIS A 9 -40.70 27.57 -8.88
N LYS A 10 -41.04 27.03 -10.05
CA LYS A 10 -40.80 25.61 -10.39
C LYS A 10 -39.35 25.31 -10.83
N THR A 11 -38.51 26.33 -10.96
CA THR A 11 -37.10 26.18 -11.36
C THR A 11 -36.17 25.80 -10.21
N ALA A 12 -36.59 25.98 -8.95
CA ALA A 12 -35.80 25.65 -7.78
C ALA A 12 -35.65 24.12 -7.61
N LEU A 13 -34.42 23.63 -7.82
CA LEU A 13 -34.04 22.22 -7.68
C LEU A 13 -33.58 21.92 -6.25
N SER A 14 -33.87 20.71 -5.76
CA SER A 14 -33.24 20.20 -4.53
C SER A 14 -31.90 19.51 -4.88
N ARG A 15 -30.85 19.78 -4.10
CA ARG A 15 -29.49 19.26 -4.31
C ARG A 15 -28.94 18.64 -3.03
N THR A 16 -28.05 17.66 -3.20
CA THR A 16 -27.39 16.91 -2.12
C THR A 16 -26.07 17.54 -1.65
N GLY A 17 -25.65 18.67 -2.22
CA GLY A 17 -24.41 19.37 -1.86
C GLY A 17 -24.46 20.85 -2.26
N LEU A 18 -23.36 21.57 -2.00
CA LEU A 18 -23.20 22.99 -2.34
C LEU A 18 -23.33 23.23 -3.85
N SER A 19 -23.94 24.34 -4.23
CA SER A 19 -24.00 24.78 -5.61
C SER A 19 -22.61 25.10 -6.16
N ARG A 20 -22.49 24.96 -7.48
CA ARG A 20 -21.24 25.27 -8.19
C ARG A 20 -20.68 26.67 -7.89
N PRO A 21 -21.45 27.77 -7.89
CA PRO A 21 -20.89 29.10 -7.57
C PRO A 21 -20.29 29.16 -6.16
N ILE A 22 -20.97 28.61 -5.15
CA ILE A 22 -20.48 28.58 -3.77
C ILE A 22 -19.24 27.70 -3.62
N SER A 23 -19.29 26.47 -4.15
CA SER A 23 -18.16 25.54 -4.13
C SER A 23 -16.92 26.13 -4.81
N THR A 24 -17.10 26.87 -5.92
CA THR A 24 -16.01 27.55 -6.62
C THR A 24 -15.43 28.67 -5.75
N ALA A 25 -16.27 29.48 -5.11
CA ALA A 25 -15.81 30.58 -4.24
C ALA A 25 -15.01 30.07 -3.02
N ILE A 26 -15.39 28.93 -2.44
CA ILE A 26 -14.63 28.28 -1.37
C ILE A 26 -13.29 27.77 -1.89
N ALA A 27 -13.27 27.08 -3.04
CA ALA A 27 -12.05 26.54 -3.63
C ALA A 27 -11.04 27.64 -4.01
N ASP A 28 -11.53 28.80 -4.45
CA ASP A 28 -10.72 29.98 -4.77
C ASP A 28 -10.32 30.79 -3.51
N GLY A 29 -10.73 30.36 -2.31
CA GLY A 29 -10.38 31.00 -1.04
C GLY A 29 -11.04 32.35 -0.81
N LEU A 30 -12.16 32.62 -1.50
CA LEU A 30 -12.90 33.89 -1.43
C LEU A 30 -14.12 33.85 -0.51
N LEU A 31 -14.46 32.67 0.00
CA LEU A 31 -15.53 32.44 0.96
C LEU A 31 -14.95 31.58 2.11
N GLY A 32 -14.64 32.25 3.22
CA GLY A 32 -14.15 31.67 4.47
C GLY A 32 -15.22 31.69 5.58
N GLN A 33 -14.99 30.91 6.65
CA GLN A 33 -15.97 30.76 7.73
C GLN A 33 -16.23 32.06 8.51
N ASP A 34 -15.28 32.98 8.50
CA ASP A 34 -15.39 34.29 9.14
C ASP A 34 -16.23 35.29 8.32
N ASN A 35 -16.56 34.96 7.08
CA ASN A 35 -17.35 35.85 6.23
C ASN A 35 -18.84 35.79 6.56
N THR A 36 -19.51 36.94 6.46
CA THR A 36 -20.97 36.97 6.39
C THR A 36 -21.42 36.71 4.94
N VAL A 37 -22.33 35.77 4.75
CA VAL A 37 -22.81 35.34 3.43
C VAL A 37 -24.31 35.61 3.30
N PHE A 38 -24.73 36.10 2.14
CA PHE A 38 -26.15 36.28 1.83
C PHE A 38 -26.50 35.65 0.47
N ASP A 39 -27.47 34.74 0.45
CA ASP A 39 -27.94 34.09 -0.77
C ASP A 39 -29.18 34.77 -1.33
N TYR A 40 -29.01 35.54 -2.41
CA TYR A 40 -30.05 36.31 -3.07
C TYR A 40 -30.75 35.43 -4.12
N GLY A 41 -31.98 35.00 -3.83
CA GLY A 41 -32.71 34.02 -4.62
C GLY A 41 -32.38 32.58 -4.25
N CYS A 42 -32.34 32.29 -2.93
CA CYS A 42 -31.88 31.00 -2.40
C CYS A 42 -32.76 29.79 -2.76
N GLY A 43 -33.93 30.01 -3.38
CA GLY A 43 -34.90 28.96 -3.65
C GLY A 43 -35.29 28.21 -2.37
N LYS A 44 -35.14 26.88 -2.38
CA LYS A 44 -35.43 26.01 -1.24
C LYS A 44 -34.39 26.08 -0.11
N GLY A 45 -33.31 26.84 -0.27
CA GLY A 45 -32.31 27.09 0.77
C GLY A 45 -31.31 25.96 1.00
N ASP A 46 -30.97 25.18 -0.03
CA ASP A 46 -30.03 24.06 0.10
C ASP A 46 -28.60 24.54 0.42
N ASP A 47 -28.13 25.60 -0.24
CA ASP A 47 -26.82 26.18 0.04
C ASP A 47 -26.75 26.75 1.46
N ILE A 48 -27.84 27.38 1.93
CA ILE A 48 -27.97 27.85 3.32
C ILE A 48 -27.81 26.68 4.29
N ARG A 49 -28.53 25.57 4.09
CA ARG A 49 -28.45 24.39 4.98
C ARG A 49 -27.05 23.80 5.02
N HIS A 50 -26.40 23.66 3.87
CA HIS A 50 -25.05 23.09 3.81
C HIS A 50 -23.99 24.02 4.40
N LEU A 51 -24.05 25.32 4.13
CA LEU A 51 -23.10 26.29 4.67
C LEU A 51 -23.26 26.45 6.20
N LEU A 52 -24.50 26.45 6.73
CA LEU A 52 -24.72 26.42 8.18
C LEU A 52 -24.11 25.16 8.83
N ALA A 53 -24.28 23.99 8.20
CA ALA A 53 -23.69 22.74 8.69
C ALA A 53 -22.15 22.75 8.67
N LEU A 54 -21.55 23.57 7.80
CA LEU A 54 -20.11 23.78 7.70
C LEU A 54 -19.60 24.96 8.56
N GLY A 55 -20.47 25.57 9.37
CA GLY A 55 -20.12 26.63 10.33
C GLY A 55 -20.06 28.05 9.76
N TYR A 56 -20.63 28.31 8.58
CA TYR A 56 -20.65 29.65 7.99
C TYR A 56 -21.83 30.48 8.50
N ALA A 57 -21.60 31.79 8.67
CA ALA A 57 -22.67 32.76 8.90
C ALA A 57 -23.38 33.07 7.58
N ILE A 58 -24.57 32.48 7.36
CA ILE A 58 -25.34 32.67 6.13
C ILE A 58 -26.82 32.95 6.39
N GLU A 59 -27.36 33.94 5.66
CA GLU A 59 -28.79 34.18 5.50
C GLU A 59 -29.18 34.13 4.02
N GLY A 60 -30.46 34.12 3.69
CA GLY A 60 -30.88 34.20 2.30
C GLY A 60 -32.36 34.47 2.12
N TRP A 61 -32.65 35.08 0.97
CA TRP A 61 -33.98 35.54 0.59
C TRP A 61 -34.40 34.90 -0.73
N ASP A 62 -35.69 34.60 -0.87
CA ASP A 62 -36.29 34.17 -2.12
C ASP A 62 -37.71 34.74 -2.22
N PRO A 63 -38.12 35.31 -3.36
CA PRO A 63 -39.42 35.97 -3.49
C PRO A 63 -40.62 35.02 -3.28
N VAL A 64 -40.43 33.71 -3.37
CA VAL A 64 -41.49 32.71 -3.23
C VAL A 64 -41.27 31.83 -2.01
N HIS A 65 -40.06 31.32 -1.82
CA HIS A 65 -39.77 30.33 -0.79
C HIS A 65 -39.41 30.94 0.56
N ARG A 66 -38.88 32.18 0.59
CA ARG A 66 -38.51 32.90 1.82
C ARG A 66 -38.80 34.41 1.71
N PRO A 67 -40.05 34.83 1.42
CA PRO A 67 -40.36 36.22 1.13
C PRO A 67 -40.27 37.15 2.35
N ASN A 68 -40.42 36.59 3.56
CA ASN A 68 -40.47 37.35 4.82
C ASN A 68 -39.09 37.60 5.45
N VAL A 69 -37.99 37.23 4.77
CA VAL A 69 -36.64 37.49 5.25
C VAL A 69 -36.17 38.84 4.72
N ASP A 70 -35.61 39.69 5.58
CA ASP A 70 -35.06 40.97 5.13
C ASP A 70 -33.83 40.75 4.25
N ARG A 71 -33.74 41.54 3.18
CA ARG A 71 -32.55 41.59 2.33
C ARG A 71 -31.47 42.39 3.05
N ARG A 72 -30.42 41.72 3.53
CA ARG A 72 -29.35 42.30 4.36
C ARG A 72 -28.03 42.36 3.60
N ALA A 73 -27.22 43.36 3.93
CA ALA A 73 -25.87 43.47 3.42
C ALA A 73 -24.98 42.37 4.02
N ALA A 74 -24.04 41.86 3.22
CA ALA A 74 -23.10 40.81 3.62
C ALA A 74 -21.76 41.01 2.92
N GLU A 75 -20.70 40.41 3.46
CA GLU A 75 -19.37 40.42 2.83
C GLU A 75 -19.39 39.71 1.49
N VAL A 76 -20.06 38.57 1.42
CA VAL A 76 -20.23 37.80 0.19
C VAL A 76 -21.72 37.62 -0.13
N VAL A 77 -22.15 38.11 -1.29
CA VAL A 77 -23.51 37.87 -1.79
C VAL A 77 -23.46 36.89 -2.95
N ASN A 78 -24.29 35.86 -2.90
CA ASN A 78 -24.47 34.91 -4.00
C ASN A 78 -25.76 35.22 -4.76
N LEU A 79 -25.65 35.43 -6.07
CA LEU A 79 -26.76 35.53 -7.02
C LEU A 79 -26.72 34.30 -7.95
N GLY A 80 -26.96 33.14 -7.36
CA GLY A 80 -26.75 31.85 -8.00
C GLY A 80 -27.92 31.42 -8.87
N TYR A 81 -27.75 31.44 -10.20
CA TYR A 81 -28.75 30.95 -11.18
C TYR A 81 -30.10 31.68 -11.17
N VAL A 82 -30.14 32.91 -10.67
CA VAL A 82 -31.35 33.74 -10.61
C VAL A 82 -31.59 34.48 -11.92
N LEU A 83 -30.53 35.00 -12.55
CA LEU A 83 -30.67 35.78 -13.78
C LEU A 83 -31.26 34.96 -14.93
N ASN A 84 -30.95 33.66 -15.00
CA ASN A 84 -31.49 32.80 -16.05
C ASN A 84 -32.99 32.53 -15.93
N VAL A 85 -33.67 32.85 -14.82
CA VAL A 85 -35.11 32.55 -14.65
C VAL A 85 -36.02 33.77 -14.75
N ILE A 86 -35.45 34.96 -15.02
CA ILE A 86 -36.19 36.22 -15.14
C ILE A 86 -36.28 36.63 -16.61
N GLU A 87 -37.49 36.66 -17.18
CA GLU A 87 -37.72 36.99 -18.58
C GLU A 87 -37.50 38.47 -18.89
N SER A 88 -37.91 39.36 -17.99
CA SER A 88 -37.78 40.81 -18.17
C SER A 88 -36.31 41.24 -18.04
N LYS A 89 -35.76 41.83 -19.11
CA LYS A 89 -34.40 42.41 -19.10
C LYS A 89 -34.25 43.51 -18.03
N LYS A 90 -35.27 44.36 -17.89
CA LYS A 90 -35.29 45.44 -16.89
C LYS A 90 -35.25 44.87 -15.47
N GLU A 91 -36.03 43.83 -15.21
CA GLU A 91 -36.06 43.17 -13.90
C GLU A 91 -34.75 42.43 -13.61
N ARG A 92 -34.13 41.78 -14.61
CA ARG A 92 -32.79 41.19 -14.47
C ARG A 92 -31.75 42.21 -14.05
N ALA A 93 -31.72 43.37 -14.72
CA ALA A 93 -30.80 44.44 -14.38
C ALA A 93 -31.01 44.95 -12.96
N GLN A 94 -32.27 45.21 -12.57
CA GLN A 94 -32.63 45.63 -11.21
C GLN A 94 -32.28 44.58 -10.16
N THR A 95 -32.46 43.29 -10.47
CA THR A 95 -32.11 42.18 -9.58
C THR A 95 -30.60 42.11 -9.36
N LEU A 96 -29.81 42.21 -10.44
CA LEU A 96 -28.36 42.23 -10.36
C LEU A 96 -27.85 43.45 -9.55
N GLN A 97 -28.40 44.63 -9.80
CA GLN A 97 -28.08 45.85 -9.04
C GLN A 97 -28.48 45.73 -7.56
N SER A 98 -29.62 45.12 -7.26
CA SER A 98 -30.08 44.90 -5.89
C SER A 98 -29.15 43.94 -5.13
N ALA A 99 -28.75 42.83 -5.76
CA ALA A 99 -27.79 41.91 -5.17
C ALA A 99 -26.42 42.57 -4.96
N TRP A 100 -25.98 43.39 -5.93
CA TRP A 100 -24.74 44.15 -5.81
C TRP A 100 -24.77 45.16 -4.66
N ALA A 101 -25.90 45.85 -4.46
CA ALA A 101 -26.07 46.81 -3.36
C ALA A 101 -25.90 46.18 -1.97
N LEU A 102 -26.17 44.87 -1.83
CA LEU A 102 -25.97 44.13 -0.57
C LEU A 102 -24.54 43.62 -0.41
N ALA A 103 -23.76 43.51 -1.48
CA ALA A 103 -22.40 42.99 -1.44
C ALA A 103 -21.43 44.06 -0.95
N THR A 104 -20.87 43.88 0.24
CA THR A 104 -19.86 44.79 0.82
C THR A 104 -18.43 44.42 0.43
N GLY A 105 -18.18 43.16 0.05
CA GLY A 105 -16.88 42.68 -0.44
C GLY A 105 -16.94 42.07 -1.84
N LEU A 106 -17.74 41.00 -1.99
CA LEU A 106 -17.80 40.16 -3.19
C LEU A 106 -19.24 39.85 -3.58
N LEU A 107 -19.55 39.97 -4.88
CA LEU A 107 -20.75 39.39 -5.47
C LEU A 107 -20.36 38.22 -6.38
N VAL A 108 -20.95 37.06 -6.11
CA VAL A 108 -20.87 35.88 -6.96
C VAL A 108 -22.10 35.85 -7.86
N VAL A 109 -21.89 35.89 -9.18
CA VAL A 109 -22.97 35.84 -10.17
C VAL A 109 -22.84 34.56 -10.97
N SER A 110 -23.91 33.79 -11.08
CA SER A 110 -23.93 32.65 -11.99
C SER A 110 -25.21 32.54 -12.81
N ALA A 111 -25.06 32.05 -14.04
CA ALA A 111 -26.18 31.73 -14.92
C ALA A 111 -25.88 30.47 -15.74
N ARG A 112 -26.91 29.89 -16.34
CA ARG A 112 -26.77 28.74 -17.24
C ARG A 112 -26.22 29.17 -18.58
N LEU A 113 -25.32 28.37 -19.16
CA LEU A 113 -24.68 28.67 -20.43
C LEU A 113 -25.42 28.04 -21.61
N THR A 114 -25.22 28.54 -22.83
CA THR A 114 -25.89 28.04 -24.06
C THR A 114 -25.77 26.53 -24.25
N TRP A 115 -24.63 25.94 -23.90
CA TRP A 115 -24.45 24.49 -23.97
C TRP A 115 -25.33 23.70 -22.98
N ASP A 116 -25.73 24.30 -21.85
CA ASP A 116 -26.65 23.67 -20.88
C ASP A 116 -28.07 23.57 -21.44
N GLY A 117 -28.36 24.30 -22.53
CA GLY A 117 -29.66 24.36 -23.20
C GLY A 117 -29.78 23.51 -24.46
N ARG A 118 -28.69 22.88 -24.95
CA ARG A 118 -28.66 22.16 -26.26
C ARG A 118 -29.71 21.07 -26.44
N ASN A 119 -30.16 20.46 -25.34
CA ASN A 119 -31.16 19.38 -25.34
C ASN A 119 -32.51 19.79 -24.70
N LEU A 120 -32.72 21.08 -24.41
CA LEU A 120 -33.94 21.56 -23.78
C LEU A 120 -34.99 21.95 -24.83
N GLY A 121 -36.07 21.17 -24.92
CA GLY A 121 -37.25 21.53 -25.72
C GLY A 121 -38.10 22.61 -25.05
N GLY A 122 -38.49 23.64 -25.80
CA GLY A 122 -39.31 24.75 -25.31
C GLY A 122 -39.75 25.70 -26.42
N ARG A 123 -40.66 26.63 -26.11
CA ARG A 123 -41.08 27.71 -27.01
C ARG A 123 -40.21 28.96 -26.76
N PRO A 124 -39.67 29.64 -27.79
CA PRO A 124 -38.95 30.90 -27.60
C PRO A 124 -39.83 31.97 -26.93
N LEU A 125 -39.24 32.76 -26.03
CA LEU A 125 -39.85 33.97 -25.46
C LEU A 125 -38.74 35.01 -25.25
N GLY A 126 -38.82 36.15 -25.94
CA GLY A 126 -37.81 37.20 -25.82
C GLY A 126 -36.41 36.67 -26.19
N ASP A 127 -35.47 36.76 -25.25
CA ASP A 127 -34.10 36.26 -25.39
C ASP A 127 -33.87 34.86 -24.74
N GLY A 128 -34.93 34.21 -24.25
CA GLY A 128 -34.85 32.88 -23.64
C GLY A 128 -35.91 31.91 -24.18
N VAL A 129 -36.14 30.83 -23.44
CA VAL A 129 -37.10 29.78 -23.79
C VAL A 129 -38.03 29.49 -22.62
N ILE A 130 -39.31 29.27 -22.91
CA ILE A 130 -40.25 28.66 -21.98
C ILE A 130 -40.17 27.14 -22.15
N THR A 131 -39.73 26.45 -21.11
CA THR A 131 -39.63 24.99 -21.08
C THR A 131 -41.01 24.32 -21.17
N ARG A 132 -41.04 23.01 -21.45
CA ARG A 132 -42.28 22.20 -21.42
C ARG A 132 -43.03 22.26 -20.08
N THR A 133 -42.35 22.58 -18.99
CA THR A 133 -42.93 22.73 -17.64
C THR A 133 -43.46 24.14 -17.35
N GLY A 134 -43.38 25.06 -18.32
CA GLY A 134 -43.89 26.43 -18.21
C GLY A 134 -42.94 27.40 -17.51
N THR A 135 -41.65 27.08 -17.40
CA THR A 135 -40.65 27.95 -16.76
C THR A 135 -39.79 28.67 -17.81
N PHE A 136 -39.47 29.94 -17.59
CA PHE A 136 -38.51 30.66 -18.43
C PHE A 136 -37.06 30.29 -18.09
N GLN A 137 -36.22 30.15 -19.11
CA GLN A 137 -34.78 29.95 -19.00
C GLN A 137 -34.03 30.77 -20.06
N LYS A 138 -33.18 31.70 -19.63
CA LYS A 138 -32.15 32.35 -20.45
C LYS A 138 -30.84 31.60 -20.32
N PHE A 139 -30.27 31.21 -21.46
CA PHE A 139 -28.92 30.67 -21.53
C PHE A 139 -27.97 31.72 -22.08
N TYR A 140 -26.80 31.86 -21.47
CA TYR A 140 -25.82 32.88 -21.82
C TYR A 140 -24.61 32.30 -22.53
N GLU A 141 -24.01 33.05 -23.45
CA GLU A 141 -22.59 32.84 -23.77
C GLU A 141 -21.72 33.38 -22.62
N GLN A 142 -20.49 32.85 -22.46
CA GLN A 142 -19.61 33.28 -21.36
C GLN A 142 -19.30 34.79 -21.44
N THR A 143 -19.00 35.29 -22.63
CA THR A 143 -18.72 36.72 -22.88
C THR A 143 -19.98 37.56 -22.72
N GLU A 144 -21.13 37.09 -23.23
CA GLU A 144 -22.42 37.78 -23.07
C GLU A 144 -22.76 38.01 -21.60
N LEU A 145 -22.56 37.00 -20.74
CA LEU A 145 -22.80 37.15 -19.31
C LEU A 145 -21.83 38.15 -18.66
N ALA A 146 -20.55 38.13 -19.05
CA ALA A 146 -19.56 39.09 -18.55
C ALA A 146 -19.94 40.53 -18.94
N ASP A 147 -20.20 40.76 -20.22
CA ASP A 147 -20.55 42.08 -20.75
C ASP A 147 -21.83 42.61 -20.10
N TRP A 148 -22.83 41.74 -19.90
CA TRP A 148 -24.07 42.10 -19.23
C TRP A 148 -23.83 42.53 -17.78
N ILE A 149 -22.99 41.81 -17.04
CA ILE A 149 -22.65 42.17 -15.65
C ILE A 149 -21.92 43.50 -15.61
N GLU A 150 -20.92 43.68 -16.48
CA GLU A 150 -20.11 44.91 -16.55
C GLU A 150 -20.97 46.12 -16.90
N GLN A 151 -21.80 46.03 -17.93
CA GLN A 151 -22.69 47.13 -18.35
C GLN A 151 -23.75 47.48 -17.30
N THR A 152 -24.23 46.49 -16.53
CA THR A 152 -25.28 46.71 -15.53
C THR A 152 -24.74 47.33 -14.24
N LEU A 153 -23.51 46.96 -13.86
CA LEU A 153 -22.91 47.34 -12.58
C LEU A 153 -21.82 48.42 -12.70
N ASP A 154 -21.34 48.71 -13.91
CA ASP A 154 -20.16 49.54 -14.18
C ASP A 154 -18.91 49.06 -13.42
N VAL A 155 -18.78 47.74 -13.25
CA VAL A 155 -17.67 47.08 -12.57
C VAL A 155 -17.27 45.83 -13.34
N LYS A 156 -15.98 45.74 -13.66
CA LYS A 156 -15.41 44.59 -14.37
C LYS A 156 -15.63 43.27 -13.62
N PRO A 157 -16.30 42.28 -14.23
CA PRO A 157 -16.40 40.94 -13.66
C PRO A 157 -15.15 40.10 -13.96
N TYR A 158 -14.82 39.19 -13.04
CA TYR A 158 -13.71 38.26 -13.16
C TYR A 158 -14.26 36.84 -13.31
N ALA A 159 -13.90 36.16 -14.40
CA ALA A 159 -14.35 34.80 -14.66
C ALA A 159 -13.71 33.82 -13.65
N ALA A 160 -14.55 33.14 -12.87
CA ALA A 160 -14.12 32.14 -11.90
C ALA A 160 -14.11 30.73 -12.52
N ALA A 161 -15.22 30.40 -13.16
CA ALA A 161 -15.47 29.16 -13.89
C ALA A 161 -16.47 29.43 -15.02
N PRO A 162 -16.69 28.48 -15.95
CA PRO A 162 -17.76 28.62 -16.93
C PRO A 162 -19.12 28.88 -16.27
N GLY A 163 -19.72 30.02 -16.59
CA GLY A 163 -21.02 30.49 -16.07
C GLY A 163 -20.96 31.11 -14.68
N VAL A 164 -19.78 31.32 -14.10
CA VAL A 164 -19.58 31.89 -12.75
C VAL A 164 -18.59 33.05 -12.81
N PHE A 165 -19.02 34.20 -12.29
CA PHE A 165 -18.24 35.44 -12.24
C PHE A 165 -18.20 36.02 -10.83
N TYR A 166 -17.08 36.69 -10.53
CA TYR A 166 -16.87 37.47 -9.33
C TYR A 166 -16.83 38.96 -9.64
N VAL A 167 -17.54 39.75 -8.85
CA VAL A 167 -17.50 41.21 -8.90
C VAL A 167 -17.02 41.70 -7.53
N PHE A 168 -15.88 42.37 -7.51
CA PHE A 168 -15.21 42.78 -6.27
C PHE A 168 -15.46 44.26 -5.98
N ARG A 169 -15.72 44.59 -4.70
CA ARG A 169 -15.76 45.99 -4.24
C ARG A 169 -14.36 46.59 -4.18
N ASP A 170 -13.40 45.81 -3.71
CA ASP A 170 -12.00 46.20 -3.59
C ASP A 170 -11.19 45.74 -4.81
N LYS A 171 -10.51 46.69 -5.46
CA LYS A 171 -9.60 46.40 -6.57
C LYS A 171 -8.42 45.53 -6.13
N ALA A 172 -7.91 45.69 -4.91
CA ALA A 172 -6.80 44.88 -4.42
C ALA A 172 -7.21 43.41 -4.24
N ALA A 173 -8.42 43.13 -3.75
CA ALA A 173 -9.00 41.79 -3.73
C ALA A 173 -9.07 41.16 -5.13
N ALA A 174 -9.51 41.92 -6.14
CA ALA A 174 -9.56 41.44 -7.53
C ALA A 174 -8.16 41.10 -8.10
N HIS A 175 -7.15 41.91 -7.79
CA HIS A 175 -5.76 41.64 -8.18
C HIS A 175 -5.19 40.41 -7.45
N ARG A 176 -5.48 40.21 -6.16
CA ARG A 176 -5.09 39.01 -5.41
C ARG A 176 -5.69 37.74 -6.03
N PHE A 177 -6.97 37.77 -6.39
CA PHE A 177 -7.63 36.66 -7.09
C PHE A 177 -6.96 36.38 -8.45
N THR A 178 -6.63 37.41 -9.23
CA THR A 178 -5.96 37.23 -10.51
C THR A 178 -4.56 36.63 -10.35
N ALA A 179 -3.80 37.07 -9.33
CA ALA A 179 -2.47 36.56 -9.03
C ALA A 179 -2.48 35.09 -8.60
N SER A 180 -3.47 34.66 -7.79
CA SER A 180 -3.57 33.27 -7.34
C SER A 180 -3.72 32.29 -8.52
N ARG A 181 -4.42 32.68 -9.59
CA ARG A 181 -4.54 31.88 -10.82
C ARG A 181 -3.22 31.66 -11.55
N ILE A 182 -2.29 32.61 -11.48
CA ILE A 182 -0.95 32.47 -12.05
C ILE A 182 -0.10 31.56 -11.15
N TYR A 183 -0.26 31.67 -9.83
CA TYR A 183 0.51 30.86 -8.88
C TYR A 183 0.16 29.38 -8.93
N THR A 184 -1.03 29.01 -9.41
CA THR A 184 -1.40 27.61 -9.70
C THR A 184 -0.39 26.88 -10.59
N TYR A 185 0.32 27.60 -11.47
CA TYR A 185 1.31 27.02 -12.38
C TYR A 185 2.75 27.07 -11.86
N ARG A 186 2.99 27.53 -10.62
CA ARG A 186 4.35 27.53 -10.06
C ARG A 186 4.88 26.08 -9.96
N PRO A 187 6.06 25.77 -10.54
CA PRO A 187 6.68 24.47 -10.35
C PRO A 187 6.98 24.29 -8.86
N ARG A 188 6.48 23.20 -8.28
CA ARG A 188 6.77 22.86 -6.88
C ARG A 188 8.23 22.44 -6.78
N ILE A 189 9.03 23.20 -6.04
CA ILE A 189 10.37 22.77 -5.62
C ILE A 189 10.15 21.51 -4.77
N THR A 190 10.57 20.36 -5.29
CA THR A 190 10.46 19.08 -4.62
C THR A 190 11.81 18.76 -3.98
N ILE A 191 11.79 18.42 -2.70
CA ILE A 191 12.96 17.87 -2.00
C ILE A 191 13.21 16.48 -2.58
N ASP A 192 14.48 16.14 -2.87
CA ASP A 192 14.85 14.80 -3.31
C ASP A 192 14.38 13.75 -2.29
N PRO A 193 13.57 12.75 -2.69
CA PRO A 193 13.13 11.67 -1.82
C PRO A 193 14.28 10.96 -1.08
N HIS A 194 15.46 10.83 -1.68
CA HIS A 194 16.61 10.17 -1.04
C HIS A 194 17.10 10.98 0.17
N VAL A 195 17.28 12.29 0.00
CA VAL A 195 17.69 13.19 1.08
C VAL A 195 16.65 13.19 2.21
N LEU A 196 15.36 13.22 1.85
CA LEU A 196 14.29 13.19 2.83
C LEU A 196 14.23 11.85 3.60
N TYR A 197 14.51 10.73 2.92
CA TYR A 197 14.59 9.42 3.57
C TYR A 197 15.81 9.31 4.48
N GLU A 198 16.99 9.69 4.00
CA GLU A 198 18.25 9.65 4.76
C GLU A 198 18.16 10.46 6.06
N GLY A 199 17.58 11.67 5.99
CA GLY A 199 17.36 12.52 7.16
C GLY A 199 16.41 11.91 8.21
N ASN A 200 15.60 10.92 7.84
CA ASN A 200 14.53 10.37 8.68
C ASN A 200 14.60 8.85 8.88
N GLN A 201 15.74 8.20 8.59
CA GLN A 201 15.88 6.73 8.66
C GLN A 201 15.47 6.14 10.01
N LYS A 202 15.87 6.77 11.13
CA LYS A 202 15.52 6.28 12.49
C LYS A 202 14.01 6.32 12.73
N THR A 203 13.33 7.35 12.26
CA THR A 203 11.87 7.49 12.35
C THR A 203 11.14 6.50 11.47
N LEU A 204 11.71 6.17 10.31
CA LEU A 204 11.15 5.25 9.33
C LEU A 204 11.46 3.77 9.61
N ALA A 205 12.47 3.47 10.42
CA ALA A 205 12.94 2.10 10.67
C ALA A 205 11.85 1.13 11.17
N PRO A 206 10.95 1.50 12.11
CA PRO A 206 9.87 0.61 12.53
C PRO A 206 8.88 0.31 11.40
N LEU A 207 8.51 1.33 10.61
CA LEU A 207 7.63 1.17 9.45
C LEU A 207 8.27 0.27 8.38
N LEU A 208 9.54 0.50 8.07
CA LEU A 208 10.30 -0.32 7.13
C LEU A 208 10.36 -1.79 7.61
N SER A 209 10.71 -2.00 8.88
CA SER A 209 10.79 -3.34 9.49
C SER A 209 9.44 -4.06 9.44
N PHE A 210 8.35 -3.36 9.73
CA PHE A 210 7.00 -3.91 9.61
C PHE A 210 6.71 -4.32 8.16
N MET A 211 6.96 -3.43 7.21
CA MET A 211 6.71 -3.72 5.78
C MET A 211 7.57 -4.90 5.29
N GLN A 212 8.81 -5.04 5.76
CA GLN A 212 9.68 -6.17 5.45
C GLN A 212 9.16 -7.49 6.03
N ALA A 213 8.64 -7.47 7.26
CA ALA A 213 8.13 -8.67 7.93
C ALA A 213 6.75 -9.10 7.41
N HIS A 214 5.88 -8.16 7.06
CA HIS A 214 4.47 -8.42 6.72
C HIS A 214 4.16 -8.29 5.23
N ALA A 215 5.09 -7.77 4.43
CA ALA A 215 4.94 -7.50 3.00
C ALA A 215 3.74 -6.60 2.66
N ARG A 216 3.37 -5.70 3.57
CA ARG A 216 2.26 -4.75 3.44
C ARG A 216 2.44 -3.57 4.41
N PRO A 217 1.74 -2.44 4.19
CA PRO A 217 1.71 -1.37 5.20
C PRO A 217 0.97 -1.79 6.48
N PRO A 218 1.36 -1.23 7.64
CA PRO A 218 0.67 -1.45 8.90
C PRO A 218 -0.68 -0.73 8.94
N ARG A 219 -1.62 -1.33 9.66
CA ARG A 219 -2.82 -0.65 10.15
C ARG A 219 -2.45 0.25 11.34
N PRO A 220 -3.28 1.25 11.70
CA PRO A 220 -2.97 2.18 12.79
C PRO A 220 -2.72 1.54 14.17
N VAL A 221 -3.14 0.29 14.38
CA VAL A 221 -2.95 -0.43 15.66
C VAL A 221 -1.75 -1.38 15.65
N GLU A 222 -1.06 -1.51 14.51
CA GLU A 222 0.04 -2.46 14.31
C GLU A 222 1.43 -1.82 14.48
N LEU A 223 1.48 -0.49 14.66
CA LEU A 223 2.65 0.25 15.12
C LEU A 223 2.38 0.83 16.50
N GLN A 224 3.44 1.05 17.28
CA GLN A 224 3.31 1.70 18.58
C GLN A 224 2.85 3.15 18.39
N ARG A 225 2.09 3.67 19.36
CA ARG A 225 1.49 5.01 19.28
C ARG A 225 2.57 6.09 19.11
N GLU A 226 3.69 5.94 19.80
CA GLU A 226 4.82 6.86 19.77
C GLU A 226 5.49 6.87 18.39
N GLU A 227 5.59 5.71 17.73
CA GLU A 227 6.14 5.58 16.37
C GLU A 227 5.25 6.30 15.36
N LEU A 228 3.94 6.12 15.47
CA LEU A 228 2.96 6.79 14.61
C LEU A 228 3.03 8.32 14.76
N LEU A 229 3.13 8.82 15.99
CA LEU A 229 3.24 10.26 16.25
C LEU A 229 4.52 10.85 15.65
N ARG A 230 5.67 10.18 15.81
CA ARG A 230 6.94 10.64 15.20
C ARG A 230 6.85 10.68 13.67
N ILE A 231 6.23 9.68 13.05
CA ILE A 231 6.04 9.66 11.60
C ILE A 231 5.10 10.78 11.15
N GLN A 232 4.02 11.04 11.90
CA GLN A 232 3.07 12.12 11.60
C GLN A 232 3.70 13.51 11.76
N ASP A 233 4.51 13.71 12.80
CA ASP A 233 5.18 14.98 13.06
C ASP A 233 6.13 15.38 11.92
N VAL A 234 6.93 14.42 11.44
CA VAL A 234 7.95 14.68 10.41
C VAL A 234 7.39 14.63 8.99
N LEU A 235 6.53 13.65 8.68
CA LEU A 235 6.11 13.35 7.30
C LEU A 235 4.61 13.55 7.08
N GLY A 236 3.86 13.95 8.10
CA GLY A 236 2.42 14.21 8.07
C GLY A 236 1.53 12.97 8.10
N SER A 237 1.95 11.84 7.54
CA SER A 237 1.20 10.58 7.65
C SER A 237 2.02 9.33 7.34
N VAL A 238 1.56 8.18 7.86
CA VAL A 238 2.15 6.86 7.55
C VAL A 238 2.09 6.55 6.05
N GLY A 239 1.02 6.94 5.35
CA GLY A 239 0.92 6.72 3.90
C GLY A 239 1.88 7.60 3.07
N ARG A 240 2.29 8.77 3.59
CA ARG A 240 3.40 9.54 2.97
C ARG A 240 4.74 8.87 3.25
N ALA A 241 4.95 8.40 4.46
CA ALA A 241 6.16 7.66 4.85
C ALA A 241 6.34 6.36 4.04
N GLU A 242 5.28 5.58 3.84
CA GLU A 242 5.30 4.39 2.98
C GLU A 242 5.70 4.73 1.55
N ARG A 243 5.09 5.77 0.97
CA ARG A 243 5.41 6.22 -0.40
C ARG A 243 6.87 6.67 -0.52
N LEU A 244 7.38 7.38 0.49
CA LEU A 244 8.78 7.79 0.54
C LEU A 244 9.71 6.57 0.53
N ILE A 245 9.43 5.57 1.39
CA ILE A 245 10.19 4.31 1.41
C ILE A 245 10.17 3.64 0.02
N ARG A 246 9.00 3.54 -0.63
CA ARG A 246 8.89 2.94 -1.96
C ARG A 246 9.57 3.75 -3.06
N GLN A 247 9.72 5.07 -2.91
CA GLN A 247 10.43 5.90 -3.89
C GLN A 247 11.95 5.70 -3.85
N VAL A 248 12.52 5.35 -2.68
CA VAL A 248 13.96 5.18 -2.48
C VAL A 248 14.39 3.71 -2.47
N THR A 249 13.46 2.78 -2.68
CA THR A 249 13.71 1.34 -2.76
C THR A 249 13.23 0.81 -4.10
N SER A 250 13.78 -0.32 -4.57
CA SER A 250 13.37 -0.89 -5.84
C SER A 250 12.09 -1.73 -5.72
N ASP A 251 11.27 -1.75 -6.77
CA ASP A 251 10.09 -2.62 -6.83
C ASP A 251 10.47 -4.10 -6.73
N SER A 252 11.58 -4.49 -7.36
CA SER A 252 12.12 -5.85 -7.32
C SER A 252 12.45 -6.32 -5.90
N TYR A 253 12.83 -5.42 -5.00
CA TYR A 253 13.07 -5.73 -3.60
C TYR A 253 11.74 -6.08 -2.91
N TRP A 254 10.69 -5.30 -3.12
CA TRP A 254 9.37 -5.55 -2.53
C TRP A 254 8.69 -6.80 -3.09
N GLU A 255 8.89 -7.10 -4.37
CA GLU A 255 8.45 -8.37 -4.97
C GLU A 255 9.07 -9.57 -4.24
N GLN A 256 10.36 -9.52 -3.92
CA GLN A 256 11.02 -10.59 -3.15
C GLN A 256 10.49 -10.70 -1.72
N VAL A 257 10.26 -9.57 -1.05
CA VAL A 257 9.63 -9.53 0.29
C VAL A 257 8.24 -10.19 0.25
N VAL A 258 7.42 -9.85 -0.75
CA VAL A 258 6.09 -10.44 -0.96
C VAL A 258 6.19 -11.95 -1.21
N LEU A 259 7.07 -12.39 -2.13
CA LEU A 259 7.25 -13.81 -2.43
C LEU A 259 7.68 -14.62 -1.20
N ARG A 260 8.63 -14.09 -0.42
CA ARG A 260 9.09 -14.71 0.82
C ARG A 260 7.96 -14.81 1.84
N ARG A 261 7.25 -13.72 2.11
CA ARG A 261 6.18 -13.72 3.10
C ARG A 261 5.01 -14.64 2.71
N ARG A 262 4.67 -14.69 1.42
CA ARG A 262 3.69 -15.66 0.89
C ARG A 262 4.13 -17.09 1.16
N ALA A 263 5.39 -17.43 0.90
CA ALA A 263 5.90 -18.77 1.14
C ALA A 263 5.81 -19.16 2.63
N GLU A 264 6.22 -18.28 3.54
CA GLU A 264 6.12 -18.50 5.00
C GLU A 264 4.67 -18.79 5.43
N LEU A 265 3.72 -17.98 4.95
CA LEU A 265 2.30 -18.15 5.24
C LEU A 265 1.73 -19.45 4.65
N LEU A 266 2.16 -19.84 3.44
CA LEU A 266 1.76 -21.12 2.85
C LEU A 266 2.29 -22.32 3.63
N ILE A 267 3.53 -22.25 4.13
CA ILE A 267 4.11 -23.29 4.98
C ILE A 267 3.32 -23.41 6.28
N TYR A 268 3.04 -22.28 6.95
CA TYR A 268 2.19 -22.26 8.14
C TYR A 268 0.80 -22.88 7.86
N VAL A 269 0.12 -22.42 6.81
CA VAL A 269 -1.23 -22.91 6.47
C VAL A 269 -1.19 -24.39 6.11
N ALA A 270 -0.19 -24.87 5.38
CA ALA A 270 0.00 -26.28 5.07
C ALA A 270 0.12 -27.12 6.35
N LEU A 271 1.06 -26.78 7.24
CA LEU A 271 1.33 -27.54 8.46
C LEU A 271 0.20 -27.45 9.50
N SER A 272 -0.56 -26.34 9.53
CA SER A 272 -1.72 -26.21 10.42
C SER A 272 -2.82 -27.26 10.19
N ARG A 273 -2.79 -28.01 9.08
CA ARG A 273 -3.71 -29.13 8.85
C ARG A 273 -3.60 -30.23 9.91
N PHE A 274 -2.40 -30.49 10.44
CA PHE A 274 -2.19 -31.61 11.35
C PHE A 274 -2.86 -31.43 12.73
N GLY A 275 -3.08 -30.20 13.18
CA GLY A 275 -3.69 -29.88 14.48
C GLY A 275 -5.16 -29.44 14.43
N ARG A 276 -5.83 -29.62 13.28
CA ARG A 276 -7.06 -28.90 12.85
C ARG A 276 -6.78 -27.43 12.59
N ARG A 277 -6.86 -27.05 11.32
CA ARG A 277 -6.60 -25.69 10.87
C ARG A 277 -7.61 -24.72 11.53
N PRO A 278 -7.15 -23.59 12.11
CA PRO A 278 -8.04 -22.60 12.71
C PRO A 278 -8.97 -21.99 11.66
N SER A 279 -10.15 -21.53 12.09
CA SER A 279 -11.01 -20.67 11.28
C SER A 279 -10.40 -19.27 11.17
N PHE A 280 -10.86 -18.47 10.20
CA PHE A 280 -10.31 -17.12 10.02
C PHE A 280 -10.47 -16.22 11.26
N SER A 281 -11.58 -16.36 12.01
CA SER A 281 -11.82 -15.57 13.22
C SER A 281 -10.94 -15.97 14.40
N GLN A 282 -10.32 -17.15 14.36
CA GLN A 282 -9.39 -17.63 15.37
C GLN A 282 -7.94 -17.21 15.08
N LEU A 283 -7.65 -16.66 13.90
CA LEU A 283 -6.33 -16.14 13.59
C LEU A 283 -6.08 -14.84 14.36
N ASP A 284 -4.83 -14.65 14.80
CA ASP A 284 -4.38 -13.35 15.24
C ASP A 284 -4.65 -12.28 14.16
N ARG A 285 -4.94 -11.04 14.59
CA ARG A 285 -5.36 -9.96 13.70
C ARG A 285 -4.30 -9.62 12.66
N VAL A 286 -3.03 -9.66 13.03
CA VAL A 286 -1.90 -9.36 12.13
C VAL A 286 -1.76 -10.49 11.11
N LEU A 287 -1.76 -11.73 11.57
CA LEU A 287 -1.69 -12.91 10.70
C LEU A 287 -2.86 -12.98 9.71
N GLY A 288 -4.07 -12.72 10.17
CA GLY A 288 -5.26 -12.67 9.31
C GLY A 288 -5.20 -11.52 8.29
N ALA A 289 -4.63 -10.38 8.67
CA ALA A 289 -4.41 -9.26 7.76
C ALA A 289 -3.35 -9.56 6.70
N ASP A 290 -2.23 -10.19 7.06
CA ASP A 290 -1.19 -10.63 6.13
C ASP A 290 -1.77 -11.59 5.08
N ILE A 291 -2.50 -12.61 5.54
CA ILE A 291 -3.15 -13.60 4.68
C ILE A 291 -4.15 -12.93 3.73
N ARG A 292 -4.99 -12.02 4.25
CA ARG A 292 -5.99 -11.33 3.43
C ARG A 292 -5.33 -10.43 2.38
N MET A 293 -4.29 -9.69 2.76
CA MET A 293 -3.58 -8.82 1.83
C MET A 293 -2.88 -9.61 0.72
N LEU A 294 -2.23 -10.73 1.08
CA LEU A 294 -1.41 -11.48 0.13
C LEU A 294 -2.25 -12.46 -0.70
N PHE A 295 -3.26 -13.12 -0.14
CA PHE A 295 -4.02 -14.17 -0.83
C PHE A 295 -5.46 -13.74 -1.19
N GLY A 296 -5.90 -12.55 -0.79
CA GLY A 296 -7.27 -12.06 -0.93
C GLY A 296 -8.22 -12.71 0.09
N ALA A 297 -8.26 -14.04 0.15
CA ALA A 297 -9.09 -14.78 1.09
C ALA A 297 -8.32 -15.91 1.78
N TYR A 298 -8.67 -16.20 3.03
CA TYR A 298 -8.04 -17.28 3.79
C TYR A 298 -8.28 -18.66 3.16
N ARG A 299 -9.44 -18.86 2.53
CA ARG A 299 -9.74 -20.08 1.78
C ARG A 299 -8.75 -20.31 0.63
N GLU A 300 -8.32 -19.26 -0.06
CA GLU A 300 -7.34 -19.38 -1.15
C GLU A 300 -5.96 -19.76 -0.61
N ALA A 301 -5.52 -19.15 0.50
CA ALA A 301 -4.30 -19.56 1.19
C ALA A 301 -4.38 -21.04 1.63
N CYS A 302 -5.54 -21.47 2.14
CA CYS A 302 -5.80 -22.86 2.51
C CYS A 302 -5.66 -23.82 1.32
N LEU A 303 -6.32 -23.52 0.19
CA LEU A 303 -6.25 -24.35 -1.01
C LEU A 303 -4.82 -24.46 -1.55
N GLN A 304 -4.08 -23.36 -1.56
CA GLN A 304 -2.68 -23.36 -1.99
C GLN A 304 -1.78 -24.12 -1.00
N GLY A 305 -1.98 -23.96 0.31
CA GLY A 305 -1.28 -24.72 1.34
C GLY A 305 -1.54 -26.23 1.23
N ASP A 306 -2.78 -26.62 0.94
CA ASP A 306 -3.15 -28.03 0.73
C ASP A 306 -2.45 -28.63 -0.49
N ARG A 307 -2.38 -27.88 -1.59
CA ARG A 307 -1.63 -28.28 -2.80
C ARG A 307 -0.15 -28.43 -2.50
N LEU A 308 0.42 -27.53 -1.70
CA LEU A 308 1.83 -27.58 -1.31
C LEU A 308 2.11 -28.81 -0.42
N LEU A 309 1.24 -29.08 0.55
CA LEU A 309 1.32 -30.26 1.41
C LEU A 309 1.19 -31.56 0.61
N LEU A 310 0.25 -31.63 -0.34
CA LEU A 310 0.14 -32.77 -1.24
C LEU A 310 1.38 -32.93 -2.12
N ALA A 311 1.92 -31.82 -2.63
CA ALA A 311 3.10 -31.85 -3.47
C ALA A 311 4.34 -32.37 -2.73
N CYS A 312 4.51 -32.04 -1.44
CA CYS A 312 5.65 -32.50 -0.66
C CYS A 312 5.65 -34.03 -0.42
N GLY A 313 4.51 -34.71 -0.61
CA GLY A 313 4.43 -36.18 -0.60
C GLY A 313 4.95 -36.86 -1.87
N ASN A 314 5.25 -36.10 -2.94
CA ASN A 314 5.71 -36.64 -4.22
C ASN A 314 7.24 -36.56 -4.33
N GLN A 315 7.92 -37.71 -4.33
CA GLN A 315 9.38 -37.79 -4.35
C GLN A 315 10.01 -37.18 -5.62
N ALA A 316 9.37 -37.29 -6.79
CA ALA A 316 9.89 -36.65 -8.00
C ALA A 316 9.85 -35.11 -7.90
N LYS A 317 8.80 -34.55 -7.29
CA LYS A 317 8.72 -33.10 -7.03
C LYS A 317 9.76 -32.65 -6.00
N LEU A 318 9.97 -33.44 -4.94
CA LEU A 318 11.03 -33.18 -3.97
C LEU A 318 12.41 -33.21 -4.62
N PHE A 319 12.68 -34.22 -5.47
CA PHE A 319 13.92 -34.33 -6.23
C PHE A 319 14.14 -33.10 -7.11
N MET A 320 13.17 -32.73 -7.95
CA MET A 320 13.31 -31.57 -8.83
C MET A 320 13.50 -30.26 -8.04
N SER A 321 12.81 -30.11 -6.92
CA SER A 321 12.93 -28.94 -6.05
C SER A 321 14.29 -28.90 -5.33
N ALA A 322 14.80 -30.05 -4.90
CA ALA A 322 16.14 -30.14 -4.34
C ALA A 322 17.20 -29.77 -5.40
N ARG A 323 17.05 -30.23 -6.64
CA ARG A 323 17.96 -29.91 -7.76
C ARG A 323 17.97 -28.43 -8.12
N SER A 324 16.83 -27.74 -8.03
CA SER A 324 16.75 -26.30 -8.28
C SER A 324 17.16 -25.44 -7.08
N SER A 325 17.35 -26.04 -5.90
CA SER A 325 17.80 -25.31 -4.72
C SER A 325 19.22 -24.80 -4.92
N LYS A 326 19.40 -23.48 -4.75
CA LYS A 326 20.72 -22.84 -4.75
C LYS A 326 21.48 -23.06 -3.43
N ILE A 327 20.78 -23.52 -2.40
CA ILE A 327 21.29 -23.67 -1.04
C ILE A 327 21.18 -25.13 -0.62
N GLY A 328 22.23 -25.61 0.05
CA GLY A 328 22.35 -26.97 0.53
C GLY A 328 23.21 -27.86 -0.36
N LYS A 329 23.90 -28.81 0.26
CA LYS A 329 24.72 -29.81 -0.42
C LYS A 329 23.82 -30.88 -1.03
N GLN A 330 23.92 -31.04 -2.33
CA GLN A 330 23.18 -32.05 -3.06
C GLN A 330 23.98 -33.36 -3.13
N THR A 331 23.33 -34.48 -2.82
CA THR A 331 23.81 -35.83 -3.14
C THR A 331 22.82 -36.49 -4.11
N PRO A 332 23.10 -37.68 -4.68
CA PRO A 332 22.14 -38.36 -5.54
C PRO A 332 20.77 -38.58 -4.88
N THR A 333 20.74 -38.80 -3.56
CA THR A 333 19.57 -39.24 -2.81
C THR A 333 19.01 -38.22 -1.81
N ALA A 334 19.69 -37.10 -1.57
CA ALA A 334 19.26 -36.12 -0.58
C ALA A 334 19.76 -34.70 -0.83
N LEU A 335 19.10 -33.73 -0.20
CA LEU A 335 19.61 -32.39 0.04
C LEU A 335 19.97 -32.24 1.52
N TYR A 336 21.18 -31.79 1.82
CA TYR A 336 21.63 -31.48 3.17
C TYR A 336 21.70 -29.97 3.35
N VAL A 337 21.09 -29.46 4.42
CA VAL A 337 20.98 -28.02 4.66
C VAL A 337 21.26 -27.77 6.13
N HIS A 338 22.08 -26.75 6.42
CA HIS A 338 22.24 -26.29 7.78
C HIS A 338 20.95 -25.60 8.26
N HIS A 339 20.57 -25.76 9.52
CA HIS A 339 19.30 -25.24 10.03
C HIS A 339 19.14 -23.72 9.81
N SER A 340 20.24 -22.96 9.86
CA SER A 340 20.26 -21.50 9.61
C SER A 340 19.83 -21.12 8.18
N ALA A 341 19.91 -22.04 7.23
CA ALA A 341 19.60 -21.81 5.82
C ALA A 341 18.27 -22.45 5.37
N MET A 342 17.53 -23.09 6.28
CA MET A 342 16.26 -23.76 5.96
C MET A 342 15.20 -22.81 5.38
N ALA A 343 15.15 -21.56 5.82
CA ALA A 343 14.20 -20.59 5.26
C ALA A 343 14.51 -20.21 3.79
N GLN A 344 15.69 -20.58 3.28
CA GLN A 344 16.19 -20.17 1.96
C GLN A 344 16.02 -21.26 0.88
N ILE A 345 15.64 -22.49 1.26
CA ILE A 345 15.36 -23.57 0.30
C ILE A 345 13.91 -23.49 -0.21
N PRO A 346 13.57 -24.16 -1.33
CA PRO A 346 12.21 -24.16 -1.87
C PRO A 346 11.12 -24.52 -0.83
N PRO A 347 9.97 -23.83 -0.82
CA PRO A 347 8.94 -24.00 0.21
C PRO A 347 8.40 -25.42 0.36
N ILE A 348 8.35 -26.21 -0.72
CA ILE A 348 7.95 -27.62 -0.69
C ILE A 348 8.88 -28.47 0.19
N LEU A 349 10.18 -28.18 0.20
CA LEU A 349 11.17 -28.85 1.04
C LEU A 349 11.06 -28.41 2.50
N GLN A 350 10.69 -27.15 2.74
CA GLN A 350 10.40 -26.64 4.09
C GLN A 350 9.13 -27.28 4.66
N VAL A 351 8.08 -27.49 3.85
CA VAL A 351 6.89 -28.25 4.27
C VAL A 351 7.25 -29.71 4.52
N TYR A 352 8.10 -30.32 3.70
CA TYR A 352 8.57 -31.68 3.89
C TYR A 352 9.30 -31.88 5.22
N GLU A 353 10.23 -30.97 5.57
CA GLU A 353 10.83 -30.89 6.91
C GLU A 353 9.77 -30.67 7.99
N GLY A 354 8.85 -29.73 7.77
CA GLY A 354 7.81 -29.41 8.74
C GLY A 354 6.91 -30.59 9.07
N CYS A 355 6.59 -31.44 8.09
CA CYS A 355 5.87 -32.70 8.31
C CYS A 355 6.64 -33.65 9.23
N ALA A 356 7.96 -33.75 9.07
CA ALA A 356 8.81 -34.52 9.96
C ALA A 356 8.86 -33.95 11.37
N ARG A 357 8.97 -32.62 11.50
CA ARG A 357 8.95 -31.92 12.78
C ARG A 357 7.62 -32.01 13.51
N VAL A 358 6.50 -32.06 12.79
CA VAL A 358 5.18 -32.33 13.41
C VAL A 358 5.16 -33.70 14.10
N LEU A 359 5.82 -34.70 13.53
CA LEU A 359 5.85 -36.05 14.08
C LEU A 359 6.91 -36.21 15.20
N ALA A 360 8.11 -35.69 15.00
CA ALA A 360 9.22 -35.87 15.94
C ALA A 360 9.35 -34.77 17.00
N GLY A 361 8.64 -33.65 16.84
CA GLY A 361 8.88 -32.44 17.61
C GLY A 361 10.19 -31.74 17.21
N THR A 362 10.60 -30.77 18.02
CA THR A 362 11.87 -30.07 17.84
C THR A 362 13.01 -30.97 18.33
N VAL A 363 13.94 -31.32 17.44
CA VAL A 363 15.15 -32.06 17.80
C VAL A 363 16.21 -31.08 18.28
N GLU A 364 16.46 -31.05 19.58
CA GLU A 364 17.45 -30.16 20.19
C GLU A 364 18.86 -30.43 19.65
N HIS A 365 19.64 -29.37 19.45
CA HIS A 365 21.02 -29.40 18.93
C HIS A 365 21.22 -29.90 17.48
N ALA A 366 20.15 -30.29 16.76
CA ALA A 366 20.26 -30.64 15.36
C ALA A 366 20.57 -29.40 14.52
N ASN A 367 21.79 -29.35 13.97
CA ASN A 367 22.23 -28.24 13.13
C ASN A 367 22.28 -28.57 11.64
N MET A 368 22.15 -29.84 11.28
CA MET A 368 22.11 -30.29 9.90
C MET A 368 20.84 -31.09 9.62
N ILE A 369 20.15 -30.76 8.53
CA ILE A 369 18.90 -31.40 8.12
C ILE A 369 19.14 -32.09 6.79
N LYS A 370 18.92 -33.41 6.76
CA LYS A 370 18.98 -34.24 5.56
C LYS A 370 17.56 -34.50 5.07
N LEU A 371 17.25 -33.97 3.90
CA LEU A 371 15.99 -34.17 3.21
C LEU A 371 16.20 -35.25 2.15
N SER A 372 15.78 -36.48 2.44
CA SER A 372 15.84 -37.55 1.45
C SER A 372 14.82 -37.29 0.34
N VAL A 373 15.28 -37.40 -0.91
CA VAL A 373 14.46 -37.30 -2.13
C VAL A 373 14.27 -38.66 -2.81
N ALA A 374 14.92 -39.71 -2.29
CA ALA A 374 14.73 -41.09 -2.72
C ALA A 374 13.66 -41.79 -1.88
N GLU A 375 13.72 -41.60 -0.56
CA GLU A 375 12.79 -42.14 0.42
C GLU A 375 12.08 -41.01 1.18
N PRO A 376 10.84 -41.22 1.67
CA PRO A 376 10.09 -40.27 2.49
C PRO A 376 10.65 -40.20 3.93
N LYS A 377 11.91 -39.75 4.05
CA LYS A 377 12.64 -39.62 5.31
C LYS A 377 13.27 -38.23 5.44
N VAL A 378 13.25 -37.71 6.67
CA VAL A 378 14.01 -36.53 7.07
C VAL A 378 14.88 -36.92 8.24
N SER A 379 16.17 -36.59 8.20
CA SER A 379 17.08 -36.82 9.33
C SER A 379 17.58 -35.50 9.88
N TYR A 380 17.48 -35.35 11.20
CA TYR A 380 18.06 -34.29 11.99
C TYR A 380 19.38 -34.78 12.56
N LEU A 381 20.48 -34.13 12.18
CA LEU A 381 21.85 -34.55 12.45
C LEU A 381 22.53 -33.50 13.34
N SER A 382 23.16 -33.96 14.41
CA SER A 382 23.77 -33.09 15.43
C SER A 382 25.29 -33.14 15.36
N TYR A 383 25.90 -32.03 14.94
CA TYR A 383 27.35 -31.81 14.92
C TYR A 383 27.71 -30.70 15.92
N PRO A 384 27.87 -30.99 17.23
CA PRO A 384 28.06 -29.95 18.26
C PRO A 384 29.25 -29.02 17.98
N ASP A 385 30.29 -29.57 17.36
CA ASP A 385 31.52 -28.84 17.04
C ASP A 385 31.55 -28.25 15.61
N PHE A 386 30.37 -28.08 14.99
CA PHE A 386 30.26 -27.67 13.59
C PHE A 386 31.07 -26.41 13.27
N ASP A 387 31.08 -25.40 14.13
CA ASP A 387 31.83 -24.17 13.86
C ASP A 387 33.32 -24.26 14.18
N ARG A 388 33.66 -25.00 15.24
CA ARG A 388 35.03 -25.08 15.78
C ARG A 388 35.91 -26.02 14.97
N VAL A 389 35.41 -27.21 14.64
CA VAL A 389 36.18 -28.28 14.01
C VAL A 389 36.00 -28.20 12.48
N PRO A 390 37.08 -28.31 11.68
CA PRO A 390 37.00 -28.28 10.22
C PRO A 390 36.12 -29.42 9.66
N HIS A 391 36.28 -30.62 10.23
CA HIS A 391 35.53 -31.82 9.88
C HIS A 391 34.88 -32.42 11.13
N PRO A 392 33.76 -31.87 11.59
CA PRO A 392 33.09 -32.36 12.79
C PRO A 392 32.53 -33.76 12.57
N THR A 393 32.60 -34.59 13.61
CA THR A 393 31.97 -35.92 13.64
C THR A 393 30.51 -35.81 14.04
N LEU A 394 29.68 -36.69 13.47
CA LEU A 394 28.26 -36.78 13.83
C LEU A 394 28.14 -37.31 15.26
N GLN A 395 27.45 -36.57 16.14
CA GLN A 395 27.19 -37.02 17.50
C GLN A 395 25.94 -37.90 17.57
N SER A 396 24.86 -37.46 16.94
CA SER A 396 23.58 -38.17 16.95
C SER A 396 22.75 -37.86 15.71
N ALA A 397 21.83 -38.77 15.39
CA ALA A 397 20.89 -38.63 14.30
C ALA A 397 19.48 -39.05 14.76
N VAL A 398 18.49 -38.19 14.53
CA VAL A 398 17.07 -38.53 14.62
C VAL A 398 16.54 -38.66 13.20
N THR A 399 16.04 -39.82 12.81
CA THR A 399 15.46 -40.06 11.48
C THR A 399 13.96 -40.27 11.59
N VAL A 400 13.22 -39.43 10.87
CA VAL A 400 11.77 -39.49 10.79
C VAL A 400 11.38 -40.16 9.49
N ASN A 401 10.68 -41.28 9.57
CA ASN A 401 10.11 -41.96 8.43
C ASN A 401 8.65 -41.53 8.25
N LEU A 402 8.40 -40.70 7.25
CA LEU A 402 7.07 -40.12 7.00
C LEU A 402 6.08 -41.10 6.38
N ARG A 403 6.56 -42.22 5.82
CA ARG A 403 5.69 -43.29 5.32
C ARG A 403 5.19 -44.18 6.45
N ASN A 404 6.09 -44.56 7.35
CA ASN A 404 5.79 -45.49 8.44
C ASN A 404 5.38 -44.78 9.73
N LEU A 405 5.52 -43.45 9.77
CA LEU A 405 5.27 -42.61 10.94
C LEU A 405 6.12 -43.01 12.16
N THR A 406 7.37 -43.40 11.92
CA THR A 406 8.34 -43.77 12.97
C THR A 406 9.42 -42.72 13.14
N VAL A 407 9.99 -42.67 14.34
CA VAL A 407 11.11 -41.81 14.70
C VAL A 407 12.20 -42.68 15.31
N ASP A 408 13.34 -42.76 14.63
CA ASP A 408 14.49 -43.57 15.03
C ASP A 408 15.62 -42.68 15.53
N PHE A 409 16.26 -43.05 16.63
CA PHE A 409 17.42 -42.34 17.18
C PHE A 409 18.68 -43.21 17.06
N ARG A 410 19.79 -42.59 16.66
CA ARG A 410 21.11 -43.21 16.62
C ARG A 410 22.14 -42.33 17.30
N ASP A 411 22.84 -42.90 18.26
CA ASP A 411 23.95 -42.27 18.98
C ASP A 411 25.30 -42.76 18.42
N TYR A 412 26.20 -41.81 18.19
CA TYR A 412 27.55 -42.07 17.68
C TYR A 412 28.65 -41.64 18.66
N ARG A 413 28.31 -41.15 19.86
CA ARG A 413 29.29 -40.69 20.87
C ARG A 413 30.32 -41.75 21.26
N THR A 414 29.92 -43.02 21.27
CA THR A 414 30.79 -44.16 21.57
C THR A 414 31.31 -44.88 20.33
N SER A 415 31.04 -44.35 19.12
CA SER A 415 31.57 -44.92 17.89
C SER A 415 33.05 -44.60 17.76
N GLU A 416 33.88 -45.62 17.55
CA GLU A 416 35.30 -45.41 17.22
C GLU A 416 35.51 -44.83 15.81
N ASN A 417 34.51 -44.97 14.94
CA ASN A 417 34.57 -44.50 13.56
C ASN A 417 33.27 -43.78 13.16
N PRO A 418 32.94 -42.64 13.78
CA PRO A 418 31.70 -41.92 13.50
C PRO A 418 31.71 -41.34 12.08
N PRO A 419 30.53 -41.14 11.47
CA PRO A 419 30.42 -40.35 10.24
C PRO A 419 31.00 -38.96 10.43
N LEU A 420 31.63 -38.43 9.39
CA LEU A 420 32.39 -37.19 9.46
C LEU A 420 31.99 -36.25 8.32
N LEU A 421 31.90 -34.95 8.63
CA LEU A 421 31.37 -33.95 7.72
C LEU A 421 32.47 -33.23 6.92
N HIS A 422 32.21 -33.00 5.64
CA HIS A 422 33.08 -32.25 4.74
C HIS A 422 32.34 -31.16 3.98
N ARG A 423 33.10 -30.18 3.47
CA ARG A 423 32.62 -29.12 2.58
C ARG A 423 31.49 -28.30 3.22
N LYS A 424 31.76 -27.80 4.43
CA LYS A 424 30.75 -27.13 5.27
C LYS A 424 30.09 -25.93 4.60
N GLU A 425 30.80 -25.24 3.71
CA GLU A 425 30.32 -24.10 2.93
C GLU A 425 29.10 -24.42 2.05
N GLU A 426 28.90 -25.69 1.67
CA GLU A 426 27.80 -26.09 0.80
C GLU A 426 26.46 -26.15 1.52
N PHE A 427 26.47 -26.34 2.84
CA PHE A 427 25.25 -26.44 3.64
C PHE A 427 24.71 -25.08 4.11
N LEU A 428 25.52 -24.02 3.99
CA LEU A 428 25.23 -22.69 4.55
C LEU A 428 24.60 -21.75 3.51
N GLY A 429 23.86 -20.76 4.01
CA GLY A 429 23.33 -19.67 3.20
C GLY A 429 24.43 -18.80 2.59
N PRO A 430 24.13 -18.00 1.55
CA PRO A 430 25.14 -17.22 0.83
C PRO A 430 25.72 -16.10 1.70
N ASP A 431 24.93 -15.58 2.65
CA ASP A 431 25.30 -14.48 3.55
C ASP A 431 25.98 -14.94 4.84
N ASP A 432 26.26 -16.25 4.98
CA ASP A 432 26.94 -16.78 6.17
C ASP A 432 28.42 -16.35 6.19
N THR A 433 28.84 -15.70 7.28
CA THR A 433 30.19 -15.13 7.43
C THR A 433 31.30 -16.18 7.40
N ASN A 434 31.00 -17.43 7.79
CA ASN A 434 31.98 -18.52 7.82
C ASN A 434 32.12 -19.25 6.48
N ARG A 435 31.18 -19.04 5.54
CA ARG A 435 31.15 -19.74 4.25
C ARG A 435 32.45 -19.58 3.46
N THR A 436 32.99 -18.36 3.39
CA THR A 436 34.26 -18.07 2.70
C THR A 436 35.45 -18.80 3.34
N ARG A 437 35.48 -18.87 4.68
CA ARG A 437 36.53 -19.56 5.44
C ARG A 437 36.52 -21.06 5.13
N TYR A 438 35.35 -21.69 5.15
CA TYR A 438 35.20 -23.12 4.87
C TYR A 438 35.50 -23.44 3.39
N ALA A 439 35.00 -22.64 2.45
CA ALA A 439 35.28 -22.81 1.03
C ALA A 439 36.78 -22.73 0.70
N ARG A 440 37.54 -21.88 1.40
CA ARG A 440 38.99 -21.80 1.23
C ARG A 440 39.68 -23.10 1.66
N LEU A 441 39.27 -23.67 2.79
CA LEU A 441 39.80 -24.95 3.26
C LEU A 441 39.49 -26.07 2.26
N THR A 442 38.24 -26.19 1.82
CA THR A 442 37.83 -27.18 0.81
C THR A 442 38.68 -27.09 -0.47
N ARG A 443 38.96 -25.88 -0.96
CA ARG A 443 39.82 -25.70 -2.14
C ARG A 443 41.25 -26.20 -1.92
N SER A 444 41.82 -25.98 -0.73
CA SER A 444 43.14 -26.50 -0.38
C SER A 444 43.16 -28.02 -0.31
N GLU A 445 42.13 -28.62 0.28
CA GLU A 445 41.96 -30.08 0.37
C GLU A 445 41.77 -30.74 -1.00
N MET A 446 40.94 -30.15 -1.87
CA MET A 446 40.78 -30.61 -3.25
C MET A 446 42.09 -30.55 -4.03
N LYS A 447 42.86 -29.46 -3.88
CA LYS A 447 44.17 -29.34 -4.53
C LYS A 447 45.17 -30.39 -4.05
N ALA A 448 45.01 -30.89 -2.82
CA ALA A 448 45.83 -31.94 -2.23
C ALA A 448 45.34 -33.37 -2.55
N GLY A 449 44.30 -33.53 -3.38
CA GLY A 449 43.78 -34.85 -3.78
C GLY A 449 42.92 -35.55 -2.72
N LEU A 450 42.57 -34.88 -1.61
CA LEU A 450 41.85 -35.51 -0.49
C LEU A 450 40.41 -35.93 -0.83
N TYR A 451 39.89 -35.53 -1.99
CA TYR A 451 38.54 -35.85 -2.46
C TYR A 451 38.54 -36.79 -3.67
N ASP A 452 39.68 -37.36 -4.05
CA ASP A 452 39.79 -38.25 -5.22
C ASP A 452 39.06 -39.58 -5.01
N HIS A 453 38.97 -40.02 -3.75
CA HIS A 453 38.25 -41.23 -3.30
C HIS A 453 37.16 -40.88 -2.28
N PRO A 454 36.06 -40.22 -2.70
CA PRO A 454 35.02 -39.74 -1.79
C PRO A 454 34.29 -40.83 -1.00
N GLU A 455 34.36 -42.08 -1.45
CA GLU A 455 33.87 -43.27 -0.77
C GLU A 455 34.64 -43.62 0.52
N CYS A 456 35.91 -43.22 0.61
CA CYS A 456 36.79 -43.55 1.73
C CYS A 456 36.70 -42.53 2.88
N ILE A 457 36.27 -41.31 2.60
CA ILE A 457 36.44 -40.17 3.53
C ILE A 457 35.24 -39.91 4.44
N GLY A 458 34.13 -40.65 4.27
CA GLY A 458 32.88 -40.41 5.00
C GLY A 458 32.91 -40.71 6.51
N THR A 459 34.03 -41.21 7.04
CA THR A 459 34.19 -41.60 8.44
C THR A 459 35.50 -41.07 9.02
N LEU A 460 35.59 -40.96 10.35
CA LEU A 460 36.78 -40.41 11.02
C LEU A 460 38.08 -41.14 10.66
N LYS A 461 38.12 -42.48 10.77
CA LYS A 461 39.31 -43.29 10.47
C LYS A 461 39.71 -43.14 8.99
N GLY A 462 38.75 -43.26 8.07
CA GLY A 462 39.03 -43.11 6.64
C GLY A 462 39.55 -41.71 6.25
N TRP A 463 39.05 -40.65 6.92
CA TRP A 463 39.60 -39.30 6.74
C TRP A 463 41.04 -39.17 7.26
N MET A 464 41.34 -39.76 8.43
CA MET A 464 42.69 -39.75 8.99
C MET A 464 43.70 -40.50 8.09
N GLU A 465 43.32 -41.67 7.58
CA GLU A 465 44.12 -42.45 6.63
C GLU A 465 44.38 -41.67 5.34
N THR A 466 43.38 -40.94 4.84
CA THR A 466 43.50 -40.10 3.64
C THR A 466 44.48 -38.94 3.84
N LEU A 467 44.43 -38.28 5.01
CA LEU A 467 45.38 -37.21 5.36
C LEU A 467 46.82 -37.73 5.47
N GLU A 468 46.99 -38.90 6.09
CA GLU A 468 48.29 -39.56 6.24
C GLU A 468 48.88 -39.95 4.89
N ALA A 469 48.10 -40.59 4.02
CA ALA A 469 48.50 -40.99 2.67
C ALA A 469 48.91 -39.79 1.79
N ALA A 470 48.28 -38.63 1.99
CA ALA A 470 48.61 -37.39 1.28
C ALA A 470 49.70 -36.55 1.96
N HIS A 471 50.27 -37.01 3.08
CA HIS A 471 51.30 -36.30 3.87
C HIS A 471 50.90 -34.86 4.22
N VAL A 472 49.67 -34.67 4.67
CA VAL A 472 49.12 -33.36 5.08
C VAL A 472 48.42 -33.46 6.43
N LYS A 473 48.32 -32.33 7.13
CA LYS A 473 47.62 -32.19 8.41
C LYS A 473 46.70 -30.99 8.39
N ILE A 474 45.72 -30.98 9.28
CA ILE A 474 44.79 -29.86 9.42
C ILE A 474 45.04 -29.15 10.75
N GLN A 475 45.31 -27.85 10.68
CA GLN A 475 45.47 -26.98 11.85
C GLN A 475 44.44 -25.84 11.78
N GLY A 476 43.42 -25.89 12.64
CA GLY A 476 42.26 -25.02 12.53
C GLY A 476 41.52 -25.25 11.21
N HIS A 477 41.27 -24.19 10.43
CA HIS A 477 40.71 -24.29 9.07
C HIS A 477 41.77 -24.06 7.99
N ARG A 478 42.96 -24.65 8.16
CA ARG A 478 44.05 -24.62 7.18
C ARG A 478 44.68 -26.00 7.01
N LEU A 479 44.97 -26.33 5.76
CA LEU A 479 45.76 -27.51 5.40
C LEU A 479 47.25 -27.14 5.40
N ILE A 480 48.07 -27.93 6.08
CA ILE A 480 49.52 -27.78 6.18
C ILE A 480 50.21 -29.07 5.73
N ARG A 481 51.48 -28.99 5.32
CA ARG A 481 52.29 -30.19 5.05
C ARG A 481 52.55 -30.94 6.36
N GLY A 482 52.43 -32.27 6.28
CA GLY A 482 52.44 -33.21 7.40
C GLY A 482 53.80 -33.45 8.01
#